data_AF-A0A6J7KHI0-F1
#
_entry.id   AF-A0A6J7KHI0-F1
#
_cell.length_a   1.000
_cell.length_b   1.000
_cell.length_c   1.000
_cell.angle_alpha   90.00
_cell.angle_beta   90.00
_cell.angle_gamma   90.00
#
_symmetry.space_group_name_H-M   'P 1'
#
loop_
_entity.id
_entity.type
_entity.pdbx_description
1 polymer ?
#
loop_
_entity_poly.entity_id
_entity_poly.type
_entity_poly.pdbx_seq_one_letter_code
_entity_poly.pdbx_strand_id
1 'polypeptide(L)' 'MVPMGLLLPDSILRHEAIAVLAAFVAINTIVYVTLSVAKMLPKVYVSDWFTTRNRRAETRSIHPDAPI' A
#
# COMPACT_ATOMS: atom_id res chain seq x y z
N MET A 1 6.21 19.42 -38.33
CA MET A 1 5.74 19.32 -36.94
C MET A 1 5.77 17.84 -36.58
N VAL A 2 6.64 17.43 -35.65
CA VAL A 2 6.73 16.03 -35.22
C VAL A 2 5.68 15.80 -34.14
N PRO A 3 4.82 14.77 -34.22
CA PRO A 3 3.84 14.50 -33.18
C PRO A 3 4.58 14.06 -31.90
N MET A 4 4.43 14.83 -30.82
CA MET A 4 5.00 14.58 -29.47
C MET A 4 4.45 13.31 -28.77
N GLY A 5 3.70 12.46 -29.47
CA GLY A 5 2.95 11.34 -28.87
C GLY A 5 3.51 9.95 -29.16
N LEU A 6 4.31 9.77 -30.22
CA LEU A 6 4.85 8.45 -30.58
C LEU A 6 6.27 8.62 -31.14
N LEU A 7 7.28 8.36 -30.30
CA LEU A 7 8.69 8.41 -30.70
C LEU A 7 9.08 7.26 -31.64
N LEU A 8 8.30 6.18 -31.64
CA LEU A 8 8.57 4.96 -32.40
C LEU A 8 7.47 4.72 -33.44
N PRO A 9 7.82 4.23 -34.64
CA PRO A 9 6.85 3.76 -35.62
C PRO A 9 5.95 2.66 -35.07
N ASP A 10 4.68 2.68 -35.47
CA ASP A 10 3.66 1.68 -35.11
C ASP A 10 4.07 0.23 -35.48
N SER A 11 4.85 0.06 -36.55
CA SER A 11 5.40 -1.24 -36.96
C SER A 11 6.30 -1.89 -35.91
N ILE A 12 7.01 -1.08 -35.11
CA ILE A 12 7.88 -1.57 -34.03
C ILE A 12 7.03 -2.03 -32.83
N LEU A 13 5.96 -1.28 -32.52
CA LEU A 13 5.07 -1.58 -31.39
C LEU A 13 4.29 -2.89 -31.58
N ARG A 14 3.95 -3.25 -32.83
CA ARG A 14 3.23 -4.49 -33.15
C ARG A 14 4.13 -5.73 -33.22
N HIS A 15 5.44 -5.56 -33.05
CA HIS A 15 6.38 -6.68 -33.15
C HIS A 15 6.34 -7.54 -31.88
N GLU A 16 6.22 -8.87 -32.04
CA GLU A 16 6.05 -9.82 -30.93
C GLU A 16 7.17 -9.73 -29.88
N ALA A 17 8.42 -9.63 -30.33
CA ALA A 17 9.58 -9.43 -29.44
C ALA A 17 9.44 -8.21 -28.50
N ILE A 18 8.86 -7.11 -28.99
CA ILE A 18 8.61 -5.91 -28.17
C ILE A 18 7.47 -6.17 -27.18
N ALA A 19 6.43 -6.91 -27.58
CA ALA A 19 5.34 -7.29 -26.69
C ALA A 19 5.85 -8.13 -25.50
N VAL A 20 6.78 -9.05 -25.74
CA VAL A 20 7.42 -9.85 -24.67
C VAL A 20 8.19 -8.94 -23.71
N LEU A 21 9.03 -8.03 -24.23
CA LEU A 21 9.76 -7.06 -23.42
C LEU A 21 8.82 -6.15 -22.62
N ALA A 22 7.76 -5.66 -23.24
CA ALA A 22 6.75 -4.83 -22.59
C ALA A 22 6.05 -5.59 -21.45
N ALA A 23 5.73 -6.87 -21.64
CA ALA A 23 5.17 -7.71 -20.59
C ALA A 23 6.13 -7.87 -19.40
N PHE A 24 7.43 -8.09 -19.64
CA PHE A 24 8.43 -8.14 -18.57
C PHE A 24 8.49 -6.84 -17.76
N VAL A 25 8.53 -5.69 -18.45
CA VAL A 25 8.53 -4.37 -17.82
C VAL A 25 7.25 -4.14 -17.02
N ALA A 26 6.09 -4.50 -17.59
CA ALA A 26 4.80 -4.36 -16.94
C ALA A 26 4.72 -5.21 -15.66
N ILE A 27 5.14 -6.48 -15.71
CA ILE A 27 5.15 -7.36 -14.55
C ILE A 27 6.06 -6.80 -13.44
N ASN A 28 7.29 -6.41 -13.78
CA ASN A 28 8.22 -5.85 -12.79
C ASN A 28 7.65 -4.59 -12.13
N THR A 29 7.08 -3.70 -12.95
CA THR A 29 6.46 -2.45 -12.48
C THR A 29 5.29 -2.73 -11.55
N ILE A 30 4.35 -3.60 -11.94
CA ILE A 30 3.18 -3.94 -11.13
C ILE A 30 3.60 -4.57 -9.80
N VAL A 31 4.55 -5.50 -9.81
CA VAL A 31 5.07 -6.13 -8.59
C VAL A 31 5.67 -5.08 -7.66
N TYR A 32 6.53 -4.20 -8.18
CA TYR A 32 7.20 -3.19 -7.38
C TYR A 32 6.23 -2.14 -6.83
N VAL A 33 5.28 -1.67 -7.64
CA VAL A 33 4.23 -0.74 -7.22
C VAL A 33 3.38 -1.37 -6.13
N THR A 34 2.96 -2.62 -6.31
CA THR A 34 2.14 -3.35 -5.32
C THR A 34 2.87 -3.44 -3.99
N LEU A 35 4.14 -3.82 -3.99
CA LEU A 35 4.96 -3.89 -2.78
C LEU A 35 5.20 -2.52 -2.14
N SER A 36 5.39 -1.49 -2.95
CA SER A 36 5.60 -0.12 -2.50
C SER A 36 4.34 0.41 -1.80
N VAL A 37 3.17 0.24 -2.42
CA VAL A 37 1.87 0.59 -1.82
C VAL A 37 1.65 -0.20 -0.54
N ALA A 38 1.85 -1.52 -0.56
CA ALA A 38 1.71 -2.36 0.64
C ALA A 38 2.63 -1.90 1.79
N LYS A 39 3.85 -1.44 1.48
CA LYS A 39 4.80 -0.91 2.47
C LYS A 39 4.51 0.52 2.93
N MET A 40 3.78 1.32 2.14
CA MET A 40 3.33 2.66 2.55
C MET A 40 2.21 2.60 3.59
N LEU A 41 1.45 1.49 3.67
CA LEU A 41 0.45 1.35 4.73
C LEU A 41 1.13 1.26 6.11
N PRO A 42 0.58 1.94 7.13
CA PRO A 42 1.04 1.77 8.50
C PRO A 42 0.88 0.29 8.89
N LYS A 43 1.81 -0.22 9.72
CA LYS A 43 1.72 -1.59 10.25
C LYS A 43 0.43 -1.72 11.06
N VAL A 44 -0.60 -2.33 10.48
CA VAL A 44 -1.85 -2.63 11.18
C VAL A 44 -1.60 -3.87 12.04
N TYR A 45 -1.39 -3.65 13.34
CA TYR A 45 -1.32 -4.72 14.31
C TYR A 45 -2.75 -5.19 14.61
N VAL A 46 -3.14 -6.36 14.11
CA VAL A 46 -4.43 -7.00 14.44
C VAL A 46 -4.63 -7.14 15.95
N SER A 47 -3.56 -7.30 16.73
CA SER A 47 -3.59 -7.33 18.19
C SER A 47 -4.08 -6.02 18.83
N ASP A 48 -3.80 -4.86 18.22
CA ASP A 48 -4.28 -3.57 18.73
C ASP A 48 -5.78 -3.39 18.51
N TRP A 49 -6.32 -3.98 17.44
CA TRP A 49 -7.75 -3.96 17.16
C TRP A 49 -8.56 -4.78 18.18
N PHE A 50 -8.03 -5.91 18.65
CA PHE A 50 -8.69 -6.75 19.65
C PHE A 50 -8.50 -6.28 21.10
N THR A 51 -7.40 -5.58 21.42
CA THR A 51 -7.04 -5.24 22.82
C THR A 51 -7.49 -3.84 23.27
N THR A 52 -8.03 -3.01 22.37
CA THR A 52 -8.34 -1.60 22.67
C THR A 52 -9.62 -1.40 23.50
N ARG A 53 -10.50 -2.41 23.62
CA ARG A 53 -11.79 -2.25 24.31
C ARG A 53 -11.75 -2.33 25.85
N ASN A 54 -10.62 -2.64 26.48
CA ASN A 54 -10.55 -2.93 27.93
C ASN A 54 -9.36 -2.28 28.66
N ARG A 55 -8.90 -1.10 28.24
CA ARG A 55 -7.87 -0.36 28.99
C ARG A 55 -8.52 0.65 29.94
N ARG A 56 -8.77 0.18 31.18
CA ARG A 56 -9.16 0.91 32.41
C ARG A 56 -10.65 1.23 32.57
N ALA A 57 -11.38 0.31 33.19
CA ALA A 57 -12.64 0.57 33.90
C ALA A 57 -12.44 0.74 35.42
N GLU A 58 -11.22 0.60 35.92
CA GLU A 58 -10.95 0.53 37.35
C GLU A 58 -10.22 1.78 37.84
N THR A 59 -10.91 2.55 38.67
CA THR A 59 -10.36 3.69 39.41
C THR A 59 -9.36 3.15 40.42
N ARG A 60 -8.07 3.20 40.08
CA ARG A 60 -6.97 2.91 41.03
C ARG A 60 -6.65 4.12 41.91
N SER A 61 -7.69 4.74 42.45
CA SER A 61 -7.55 5.79 43.46
C SER A 61 -7.17 5.13 44.79
N ILE A 62 -6.13 5.65 45.44
CA ILE A 62 -5.77 5.29 46.83
C ILE A 62 -6.58 6.08 47.86
N HIS A 63 -7.43 7.00 47.39
CA HIS A 63 -8.29 7.82 48.23
C HIS A 63 -9.71 7.27 48.13
N PRO A 64 -10.34 6.90 49.26
CA PRO A 64 -11.76 6.60 49.27
C PRO A 64 -12.52 7.89 48.96
N ASP A 65 -13.45 7.83 48.01
CA ASP A 65 -14.38 8.94 47.77
C ASP A 65 -15.13 9.19 49.08
N ALA A 66 -15.11 10.45 49.54
CA ALA A 66 -15.68 10.82 50.83
C ALA A 66 -17.18 10.48 50.85
N PRO A 67 -17.73 9.99 51.98
CA PRO A 67 -19.15 9.65 52.08
C PRO A 67 -20.01 10.90 51.88
N ILE A 68 -21.07 10.76 51.08
CA ILE A 68 -22.23 11.66 51.05
C ILE A 68 -23.11 11.47 52.29
#